data_AF-A0A2D7TB21-F1
#
_entry.id   AF-A0A2D7TB21-F1
#
_cell.length_a   1.000
_cell.length_b   1.000
_cell.length_c   1.000
_cell.angle_alpha   90.00
_cell.angle_beta   90.00
_cell.angle_gamma   90.00
#
_symmetry.space_group_name_H-M   'P 1'
#
loop_
_entity.id
_entity.type
_entity.pdbx_description
1 polymer ?
#
loop_
_entity_poly.entity_id
_entity_poly.type
_entity_poly.pdbx_seq_one_letter_code
_entity_poly.pdbx_strand_id
1 'polypeptide(L)'
;MSEVPSGLNFSPVSPAPIRDSASLMLTRINNNEIEILLGKRAESMRAFPNFWSFPGGGLSRKDLEAAPKLNLENDKHAAMKICIVRELCEELGLTISKKDIVSVDRKIRTSVVENKDNWLNEVLSGNIEFDPSNLTLIRERITPIFAPMRFHNRFFHLHISKDSPDFNLEEQTEFDDAKWYSINKLLSDWNKHDINLPPPLFTLIRDLNLLLEQGLKLEEAIKNLNSESPDEREINFSAGVICIPVKTATLPPASTTNCYLLGRKGGELLLVDPAAHNQDDINWIMNLVKSLGGNVVGLLLTHRHSDHYGDLKKLKELTGGKVWCSRHTSEYLNINDALILDDNEKIVLKHSKFTTEWDVLITPGHCPGHICLFSKAGLIAGDMVAGYGTILVPNEG
;
A
#
# COMPACT_ATOMS: atom_id res chain seq x y z
N MET A 1 0.78 -6.11 22.13
CA MET A 1 0.77 -6.25 23.61
C MET A 1 -0.65 -6.35 24.18
N SER A 2 -0.92 -7.34 25.05
CA SER A 2 -2.21 -7.55 25.74
C SER A 2 -2.19 -7.24 27.25
N GLU A 3 -1.01 -6.97 27.83
CA GLU A 3 -0.82 -6.77 29.26
C GLU A 3 -0.85 -5.28 29.63
N VAL A 4 -1.85 -4.85 30.40
CA VAL A 4 -1.95 -3.46 30.91
C VAL A 4 -1.04 -3.30 32.13
N PRO A 5 -0.07 -2.36 32.14
CA PRO A 5 0.67 -2.04 33.35
C PRO A 5 -0.26 -1.63 34.50
N SER A 6 0.03 -2.09 35.71
CA SER A 6 -0.76 -1.76 36.89
C SER A 6 -0.92 -0.24 37.05
N GLY A 7 -2.16 0.23 37.21
CA GLY A 7 -2.50 1.65 37.39
C GLY A 7 -2.72 2.44 36.10
N LEU A 8 -2.55 1.83 34.92
CA LEU A 8 -2.82 2.48 33.63
C LEU A 8 -4.26 2.20 33.16
N ASN A 9 -5.00 3.23 32.78
CA ASN A 9 -6.35 3.11 32.21
C ASN A 9 -6.38 3.81 30.85
N PHE A 10 -6.82 3.12 29.80
CA PHE A 10 -6.84 3.65 28.44
C PHE A 10 -8.19 4.28 28.14
N SER A 11 -8.17 5.52 27.64
CA SER A 11 -9.37 6.10 27.03
C SER A 11 -9.65 5.44 25.68
N PRO A 12 -10.93 5.36 25.24
CA PRO A 12 -11.26 4.91 23.89
C PRO A 12 -10.55 5.79 22.87
N VAL A 13 -9.82 5.20 21.93
CA VAL A 13 -9.18 5.94 20.84
C VAL A 13 -10.04 5.84 19.58
N SER A 14 -10.41 6.99 19.04
CA SER A 14 -11.13 7.06 17.77
C SER A 14 -10.16 6.93 16.58
N PRO A 15 -10.53 6.22 15.51
CA PRO A 15 -9.72 6.16 14.30
C PRO A 15 -9.46 7.55 13.70
N ALA A 16 -8.34 7.70 12.99
CA ALA A 16 -8.07 8.91 12.23
C ALA A 16 -9.22 9.19 11.22
N PRO A 17 -9.59 10.48 11.02
CA PRO A 17 -10.63 10.84 10.06
C PRO A 17 -10.22 10.47 8.64
N ILE A 18 -11.21 10.07 7.84
CA ILE A 18 -11.02 9.73 6.43
C ILE A 18 -11.07 11.03 5.61
N ARG A 19 -10.08 11.25 4.75
CA ARG A 19 -10.05 12.34 3.78
C ARG A 19 -10.33 11.79 2.38
N ASP A 20 -11.23 12.39 1.64
CA ASP A 20 -11.41 12.00 0.24
C ASP A 20 -10.22 12.46 -0.61
N SER A 21 -9.84 11.62 -1.58
CA SER A 21 -8.74 11.88 -2.51
C SER A 21 -9.01 11.20 -3.85
N ALA A 22 -8.31 11.63 -4.89
CA ALA A 22 -8.36 11.01 -6.19
C ALA A 22 -6.96 10.88 -6.79
N SER A 23 -6.72 9.80 -7.53
CA SER A 23 -5.44 9.54 -8.19
C SER A 23 -5.67 9.07 -9.61
N LEU A 24 -4.76 9.45 -10.52
CA LEU A 24 -4.90 9.19 -11.95
C LEU A 24 -3.80 8.25 -12.47
N MET A 25 -4.19 7.04 -12.88
CA MET A 25 -3.36 6.17 -13.70
C MET A 25 -3.38 6.65 -15.15
N LEU A 26 -2.36 7.39 -15.56
CA LEU A 26 -2.12 7.74 -16.96
C LEU A 26 -1.37 6.61 -17.66
N THR A 27 -1.89 6.17 -18.81
CA THR A 27 -1.27 5.12 -19.63
C THR A 27 -1.04 5.60 -21.06
N ARG A 28 0.03 5.12 -21.69
CA ARG A 28 0.25 5.25 -23.14
C ARG A 28 0.83 3.96 -23.70
N ILE A 29 0.74 3.77 -25.01
CA ILE A 29 1.43 2.67 -25.70
C ILE A 29 2.66 3.24 -26.40
N ASN A 30 3.83 2.72 -26.04
CA ASN A 30 5.10 3.08 -26.63
C ASN A 30 5.87 1.82 -27.02
N ASN A 31 6.27 1.70 -28.30
CA ASN A 31 7.00 0.53 -28.82
C ASN A 31 6.31 -0.81 -28.47
N ASN A 32 4.99 -0.86 -28.59
CA ASN A 32 4.13 -2.00 -28.22
C ASN A 32 4.13 -2.38 -26.72
N GLU A 33 4.71 -1.56 -25.85
CA GLU A 33 4.61 -1.69 -24.41
C GLU A 33 3.62 -0.67 -23.83
N ILE A 34 2.86 -1.09 -22.82
CA ILE A 34 2.03 -0.17 -22.04
C ILE A 34 2.93 0.46 -20.97
N GLU A 35 3.02 1.78 -21.01
CA GLU A 35 3.72 2.59 -20.01
C GLU A 35 2.71 3.30 -19.11
N ILE A 36 3.10 3.50 -17.85
CA ILE A 36 2.34 4.23 -16.83
C ILE A 36 3.19 5.41 -16.35
N LEU A 37 2.59 6.59 -16.23
CA LEU A 37 3.27 7.76 -15.66
C LEU A 37 3.28 7.68 -14.13
N LEU A 38 4.46 7.79 -13.53
CA LEU A 38 4.65 7.85 -12.09
C LEU A 38 5.53 9.05 -11.72
N GLY A 39 5.19 9.71 -10.61
CA GLY A 39 6.02 10.71 -9.94
C GLY A 39 6.68 10.15 -8.68
N LYS A 40 7.97 10.42 -8.47
CA LYS A 40 8.69 10.11 -7.23
C LYS A 40 8.42 11.20 -6.21
N ARG A 41 7.68 10.85 -5.16
CA ARG A 41 7.28 11.77 -4.09
C ARG A 41 8.50 12.33 -3.37
N ALA A 42 8.50 13.65 -3.14
CA ALA A 42 9.56 14.33 -2.43
C ALA A 42 9.72 13.80 -1.00
N GLU A 43 10.94 13.86 -0.46
CA GLU A 43 11.22 13.42 0.92
C GLU A 43 10.42 14.22 1.97
N SER A 44 10.08 15.48 1.67
CA SER A 44 9.25 16.33 2.52
C SER A 44 7.78 15.91 2.62
N MET A 45 7.33 14.95 1.80
CA MET A 45 5.94 14.53 1.80
C MET A 45 5.56 13.73 3.03
N ARG A 46 4.44 14.10 3.68
CA ARG A 46 3.95 13.43 4.90
C ARG A 46 3.52 11.98 4.68
N ALA A 47 3.05 11.67 3.47
CA ALA A 47 2.60 10.33 3.09
C ALA A 47 3.55 9.77 2.03
N PHE A 48 4.06 8.57 2.28
CA PHE A 48 4.91 7.83 1.35
C PHE A 48 6.07 8.66 0.77
N PRO A 49 6.89 9.34 1.59
CA PRO A 49 8.06 10.06 1.09
C PRO A 49 8.99 9.10 0.33
N ASN A 50 9.57 9.56 -0.79
CA ASN A 50 10.43 8.77 -1.69
C ASN A 50 9.74 7.61 -2.45
N PHE A 51 8.43 7.42 -2.32
CA PHE A 51 7.69 6.41 -3.09
C PHE A 51 7.32 6.95 -4.47
N TRP A 52 7.15 6.05 -5.43
CA TRP A 52 6.59 6.39 -6.73
C TRP A 52 5.07 6.26 -6.70
N SER A 53 4.36 7.33 -7.05
CA SER A 53 2.90 7.37 -7.04
C SER A 53 2.30 7.87 -8.35
N PHE A 54 1.01 7.59 -8.54
CA PHE A 54 0.21 8.31 -9.54
C PHE A 54 0.12 9.79 -9.14
N PRO A 55 -0.07 10.69 -10.12
CA PRO A 55 -0.49 12.05 -9.83
C PRO A 55 -1.87 12.06 -9.18
N GLY A 56 -2.12 13.08 -8.36
CA GLY A 56 -3.37 13.28 -7.66
C GLY A 56 -3.20 13.54 -6.17
N GLY A 57 -4.28 13.98 -5.54
CA GLY A 57 -4.23 14.57 -4.22
C GLY A 57 -5.56 14.54 -3.48
N GLY A 58 -5.62 15.33 -2.42
CA GLY A 58 -6.80 15.44 -1.56
C GLY A 58 -7.89 16.29 -2.20
N LEU A 59 -9.15 15.87 -2.03
CA LEU A 59 -10.28 16.66 -2.47
C LEU A 59 -10.30 18.01 -1.73
N SER A 60 -10.30 19.10 -2.49
CA SER A 60 -10.46 20.45 -1.97
C SER A 60 -11.93 20.83 -1.93
N ARG A 61 -12.29 21.73 -1.01
CA ARG A 61 -13.61 22.38 -1.01
C ARG A 61 -13.90 23.09 -2.33
N LYS A 62 -12.86 23.59 -3.02
CA LYS A 62 -12.99 24.28 -4.30
C LYS A 62 -13.37 23.34 -5.44
N ASP A 63 -12.97 22.07 -5.37
CA ASP A 63 -13.35 21.05 -6.35
C ASP A 63 -14.86 20.78 -6.27
N LEU A 64 -15.43 20.78 -5.07
CA LEU A 64 -16.88 20.67 -4.84
C LEU A 64 -17.63 21.90 -5.35
N GLU A 65 -17.11 23.10 -5.10
CA GLU A 65 -17.72 24.37 -5.53
C GLU A 65 -17.63 24.58 -7.05
N ALA A 66 -16.67 23.94 -7.73
CA ALA A 66 -16.48 24.00 -9.17
C ALA A 66 -17.48 23.11 -9.93
N ALA A 67 -17.90 21.97 -9.37
CA ALA A 67 -18.79 21.00 -10.04
C ALA A 67 -20.05 21.61 -10.70
N PRO A 68 -20.88 22.41 -10.00
CA PRO A 68 -22.05 23.03 -10.63
C PRO A 68 -21.70 24.12 -11.64
N LYS A 69 -20.54 24.79 -11.49
CA LYS A 69 -20.09 25.84 -12.42
C LYS A 69 -19.56 25.28 -13.72
N LEU A 70 -19.13 24.02 -13.71
CA LEU A 70 -18.64 23.27 -14.87
C LEU A 70 -19.73 22.34 -15.46
N ASN A 71 -20.98 22.47 -15.02
CA ASN A 71 -22.13 21.67 -15.47
C ASN A 71 -21.95 20.15 -15.29
N LEU A 72 -21.34 19.73 -14.17
CA LEU A 72 -21.11 18.33 -13.82
C LEU A 72 -22.00 17.82 -12.68
N GLU A 73 -23.07 18.53 -12.33
CA GLU A 73 -23.94 18.20 -11.18
C GLU A 73 -24.58 16.80 -11.24
N ASN A 74 -24.69 16.20 -12.42
CA ASN A 74 -25.23 14.85 -12.60
C ASN A 74 -24.17 13.74 -12.57
N ASP A 75 -22.88 14.07 -12.52
CA ASP A 75 -21.80 13.08 -12.40
C ASP A 75 -21.52 12.78 -10.93
N LYS A 76 -21.77 11.53 -10.51
CA LYS A 76 -21.53 11.06 -9.14
C LYS A 76 -20.09 11.25 -8.64
N HIS A 77 -19.12 11.41 -9.55
CA HIS A 77 -17.72 11.63 -9.23
C HIS A 77 -17.20 12.98 -9.74
N ALA A 78 -18.07 13.96 -10.03
CA ALA A 78 -17.70 15.28 -10.55
C ALA A 78 -16.53 15.92 -9.80
N ALA A 79 -16.64 16.03 -8.48
CA ALA A 79 -15.62 16.67 -7.65
C ALA A 79 -14.28 15.90 -7.65
N MET A 80 -14.31 14.57 -7.77
CA MET A 80 -13.08 13.76 -7.87
C MET A 80 -12.39 13.96 -9.23
N LYS A 81 -13.17 14.02 -10.30
CA LYS A 81 -12.65 14.30 -11.65
C LYS A 81 -12.04 15.70 -11.73
N ILE A 82 -12.68 16.69 -11.11
CA ILE A 82 -12.15 18.06 -10.99
C ILE A 82 -10.84 18.06 -10.19
N CYS A 83 -10.83 17.39 -9.04
CA CYS A 83 -9.62 17.22 -8.23
C CYS A 83 -8.47 16.65 -9.08
N ILE A 84 -8.71 15.59 -9.86
CA ILE A 84 -7.68 15.03 -10.74
C ILE A 84 -7.12 16.06 -11.73
N VAL A 85 -7.98 16.79 -12.45
CA VAL A 85 -7.50 17.74 -13.47
C VAL A 85 -6.76 18.90 -12.82
N ARG A 86 -7.21 19.35 -11.65
CA ARG A 86 -6.51 20.37 -10.87
C ARG A 86 -5.13 19.88 -10.41
N GLU A 87 -5.06 18.72 -9.78
CA GLU A 87 -3.78 18.16 -9.31
C GLU A 87 -2.84 17.87 -10.48
N LEU A 88 -3.35 17.39 -11.62
CA LEU A 88 -2.55 17.19 -12.84
C LEU A 88 -1.92 18.50 -13.35
N CYS A 89 -2.64 19.62 -13.22
CA CYS A 89 -2.13 20.95 -13.56
C CYS A 89 -1.06 21.41 -12.56
N GLU A 90 -1.34 21.28 -11.26
CA GLU A 90 -0.41 21.67 -10.19
C GLU A 90 0.88 20.84 -10.23
N GLU A 91 0.78 19.52 -10.26
CA GLU A 91 1.89 18.58 -10.11
C GLU A 91 2.71 18.42 -11.40
N LEU A 92 2.04 18.38 -12.56
CA LEU A 92 2.68 17.99 -13.82
C LEU A 92 2.59 19.04 -14.93
N GLY A 93 1.88 20.16 -14.71
CA GLY A 93 1.70 21.20 -15.74
C GLY A 93 0.86 20.74 -16.94
N LEU A 94 -0.03 19.78 -16.69
CA LEU A 94 -0.86 19.14 -17.71
C LEU A 94 -2.35 19.34 -17.39
N THR A 95 -3.20 19.35 -18.41
CA THR A 95 -4.66 19.29 -18.24
C THR A 95 -5.26 18.28 -19.21
N ILE A 96 -6.53 17.93 -19.01
CA ILE A 96 -7.23 16.92 -19.82
C ILE A 96 -8.10 17.62 -20.87
N SER A 97 -7.79 17.37 -22.14
CA SER A 97 -8.64 17.70 -23.29
C SER A 97 -9.40 16.44 -23.72
N LYS A 98 -10.49 16.60 -24.49
CA LYS A 98 -11.42 15.54 -24.95
C LYS A 98 -10.98 14.10 -24.68
N LYS A 99 -9.89 13.62 -25.31
CA LYS A 99 -9.36 12.26 -25.14
C LYS A 99 -7.85 12.21 -24.86
N ASP A 100 -7.24 13.33 -24.52
CA ASP A 100 -5.79 13.43 -24.39
C ASP A 100 -5.39 14.40 -23.28
N ILE A 101 -4.11 14.59 -23.06
CA ILE A 101 -3.56 15.64 -22.21
C ILE A 101 -2.94 16.74 -23.07
N VAL A 102 -2.96 17.97 -22.56
CA VAL A 102 -2.29 19.12 -23.17
C VAL A 102 -1.52 19.90 -22.10
N SER A 103 -0.44 20.58 -22.49
CA SER A 103 0.34 21.41 -21.58
C SER A 103 -0.42 22.65 -21.17
N VAL A 104 -0.30 23.03 -19.90
CA VAL A 104 -0.79 24.31 -19.38
C VAL A 104 0.31 25.35 -19.53
N ASP A 105 -0.04 26.58 -19.95
CA ASP A 105 0.93 27.68 -20.01
C ASP A 105 1.58 27.90 -18.63
N ARG A 106 2.89 28.15 -18.64
CA ARG A 106 3.68 28.27 -17.43
C ARG A 106 3.12 29.34 -16.48
N LYS A 107 2.79 30.54 -16.97
CA LYS A 107 2.32 31.64 -16.10
C LYS A 107 0.96 31.33 -15.48
N ILE A 108 0.09 30.68 -16.25
CA ILE A 108 -1.21 30.22 -15.77
C ILE A 108 -1.01 29.14 -14.71
N ARG A 109 -0.12 28.16 -14.94
CA ARG A 109 0.20 27.15 -13.93
C ARG A 109 0.75 27.77 -12.65
N THR A 110 1.71 28.69 -12.75
CA THR A 110 2.29 29.39 -11.58
C THR A 110 1.17 30.04 -10.75
N SER A 111 0.22 30.71 -11.40
CA SER A 111 -0.91 31.36 -10.72
C SER A 111 -1.80 30.35 -9.97
N VAL A 112 -1.98 29.15 -10.54
CA VAL A 112 -2.74 28.05 -9.91
C VAL A 112 -2.00 27.46 -8.72
N VAL A 113 -0.69 27.24 -8.83
CA VAL A 113 0.12 26.69 -7.73
C VAL A 113 0.20 27.67 -6.57
N GLU A 114 0.35 28.97 -6.84
CA GLU A 114 0.33 30.02 -5.82
C GLU A 114 -1.04 30.16 -5.15
N ASN A 115 -2.12 30.02 -5.93
CA ASN A 115 -3.49 30.07 -5.43
C ASN A 115 -4.43 29.17 -6.22
N LYS A 116 -4.84 28.06 -5.59
CA LYS A 116 -5.74 27.06 -6.17
C LYS A 116 -7.09 27.63 -6.63
N ASP A 117 -7.51 28.78 -6.10
CA ASP A 117 -8.74 29.46 -6.52
C ASP A 117 -8.69 29.92 -7.99
N ASN A 118 -7.48 30.12 -8.53
CA ASN A 118 -7.30 30.56 -9.90
C ASN A 118 -7.64 29.46 -10.90
N TRP A 119 -7.50 28.18 -10.55
CA TRP A 119 -7.72 27.06 -11.48
C TRP A 119 -9.09 27.13 -12.16
N LEU A 120 -10.15 27.31 -11.37
CA LEU A 120 -11.50 27.38 -11.91
C LEU A 120 -11.70 28.62 -12.80
N ASN A 121 -11.13 29.76 -12.43
CA ASN A 121 -11.24 30.99 -13.22
C ASN A 121 -10.55 30.84 -14.58
N GLU A 122 -9.40 30.18 -14.60
CA GLU A 122 -8.64 29.91 -15.83
C GLU A 122 -9.36 28.90 -16.73
N VAL A 123 -10.02 27.89 -16.16
CA VAL A 123 -10.90 26.97 -16.90
C VAL A 123 -12.10 27.71 -17.50
N LEU A 124 -12.81 28.52 -16.71
CA LEU A 124 -13.97 29.29 -17.17
C LEU A 124 -13.61 30.35 -18.23
N SER A 125 -12.38 30.87 -18.18
CA SER A 125 -11.85 31.83 -19.16
C SER A 125 -11.36 31.16 -20.44
N GLY A 126 -11.31 29.82 -20.48
CA GLY A 126 -10.82 29.05 -21.63
C GLY A 126 -9.30 28.96 -21.75
N ASN A 127 -8.57 29.37 -20.71
CA ASN A 127 -7.11 29.34 -20.66
C ASN A 127 -6.56 27.96 -20.24
N ILE A 128 -7.35 27.20 -19.49
CA ILE A 128 -7.10 25.78 -19.18
C ILE A 128 -8.21 24.95 -19.83
N GLU A 129 -7.84 24.03 -20.72
CA GLU A 129 -8.80 23.06 -21.25
C GLU A 129 -9.28 22.11 -20.16
N PHE A 130 -10.56 21.75 -20.19
CA PHE A 130 -11.16 20.84 -19.22
C PHE A 130 -12.23 19.95 -19.88
N ASP A 131 -11.93 18.66 -20.03
CA ASP A 131 -12.90 17.65 -20.43
C ASP A 131 -12.63 16.32 -19.69
N PRO A 132 -13.34 16.04 -18.58
CA PRO A 132 -13.11 14.83 -17.80
C PRO A 132 -13.96 13.63 -18.28
N SER A 133 -14.59 13.71 -19.46
CA SER A 133 -15.55 12.70 -19.92
C SER A 133 -14.95 11.30 -20.10
N ASN A 134 -13.65 11.22 -20.42
CA ASN A 134 -12.94 9.95 -20.63
C ASN A 134 -12.22 9.42 -19.37
N LEU A 135 -12.33 10.12 -18.24
CA LEU A 135 -11.86 9.58 -16.96
C LEU A 135 -12.72 8.40 -16.51
N THR A 136 -12.11 7.23 -16.45
CA THR A 136 -12.77 5.99 -16.03
C THR A 136 -12.38 5.66 -14.60
N LEU A 137 -13.36 5.56 -13.69
CA LEU A 137 -13.09 5.04 -12.34
C LEU A 137 -12.68 3.57 -12.46
N ILE A 138 -11.52 3.23 -11.90
CA ILE A 138 -11.01 1.85 -11.89
C ILE A 138 -11.09 1.20 -10.52
N ARG A 139 -11.04 1.96 -9.41
CA ARG A 139 -11.08 1.37 -8.07
C ARG A 139 -11.31 2.41 -6.97
N GLU A 140 -11.94 1.98 -5.89
CA GLU A 140 -12.02 2.73 -4.63
C GLU A 140 -11.25 1.98 -3.53
N ARG A 141 -10.48 2.70 -2.72
CA ARG A 141 -9.77 2.13 -1.55
C ARG A 141 -9.84 3.07 -0.36
N ILE A 142 -10.08 2.48 0.81
CA ILE A 142 -10.03 3.20 2.08
C ILE A 142 -8.78 2.72 2.84
N THR A 143 -7.96 3.65 3.30
CA THR A 143 -6.80 3.31 4.13
C THR A 143 -7.25 2.57 5.41
N PRO A 144 -6.57 1.49 5.82
CA PRO A 144 -6.92 0.73 7.01
C PRO A 144 -7.09 1.57 8.27
N ILE A 145 -7.91 1.06 9.20
CA ILE A 145 -8.34 1.80 10.40
C ILE A 145 -7.19 2.18 11.34
N PHE A 146 -6.13 1.38 11.36
CA PHE A 146 -4.95 1.59 12.20
C PHE A 146 -3.95 2.59 11.60
N ALA A 147 -4.13 3.03 10.35
CA ALA A 147 -3.19 3.97 9.74
C ALA A 147 -3.33 5.36 10.37
N PRO A 148 -2.22 6.06 10.67
CA PRO A 148 -2.25 7.38 11.31
C PRO A 148 -2.87 8.46 10.41
N MET A 149 -2.85 8.25 9.09
CA MET A 149 -3.49 9.11 8.10
C MET A 149 -4.31 8.24 7.15
N ARG A 150 -5.58 8.59 6.97
CA ARG A 150 -6.53 7.76 6.21
C ARG A 150 -7.16 8.53 5.06
N PHE A 151 -7.21 7.86 3.92
CA PHE A 151 -7.78 8.38 2.69
C PHE A 151 -8.85 7.44 2.15
N HIS A 152 -9.88 8.01 1.56
CA HIS A 152 -10.77 7.30 0.64
C HIS A 152 -10.41 7.73 -0.77
N ASN A 153 -9.54 6.95 -1.41
CA ASN A 153 -8.98 7.26 -2.71
C ASN A 153 -9.83 6.64 -3.83
N ARG A 154 -10.19 7.46 -4.81
CA ARG A 154 -10.79 7.04 -6.09
C ARG A 154 -9.69 7.04 -7.13
N PHE A 155 -9.34 5.86 -7.61
CA PHE A 155 -8.40 5.69 -8.70
C PHE A 155 -9.14 5.79 -10.02
N PHE A 156 -8.71 6.71 -10.86
CA PHE A 156 -9.17 6.87 -12.23
C PHE A 156 -8.08 6.45 -13.21
N HIS A 157 -8.50 6.19 -14.44
CA HIS A 157 -7.64 5.89 -15.57
C HIS A 157 -7.93 6.83 -16.73
N LEU A 158 -6.86 7.20 -17.44
CA LEU A 158 -6.92 7.81 -18.76
C LEU A 158 -5.84 7.18 -19.66
N HIS A 159 -6.22 6.78 -20.87
CA HIS A 159 -5.30 6.39 -21.92
C HIS A 159 -5.05 7.55 -22.87
N ILE A 160 -3.78 7.88 -23.11
CA ILE A 160 -3.37 9.04 -23.91
C ILE A 160 -2.53 8.62 -25.12
N SER A 161 -2.32 9.56 -26.05
CA SER A 161 -1.42 9.36 -27.19
C SER A 161 0.04 9.23 -26.72
N LYS A 162 0.87 8.60 -27.55
CA LYS A 162 2.33 8.63 -27.34
C LYS A 162 2.90 10.02 -27.59
N ASP A 163 2.28 10.78 -28.49
CA ASP A 163 2.72 12.10 -28.94
C ASP A 163 2.22 13.23 -28.02
N SER A 164 1.51 12.89 -26.95
CA SER A 164 1.06 13.82 -25.92
C SER A 164 2.26 14.51 -25.26
N PRO A 165 2.09 15.77 -24.82
CA PRO A 165 3.17 16.50 -24.17
C PRO A 165 3.65 15.77 -22.91
N ASP A 166 4.93 15.95 -22.61
CA ASP A 166 5.52 15.40 -21.39
C ASP A 166 5.20 16.28 -20.18
N PHE A 167 5.36 15.72 -18.99
CA PHE A 167 5.16 16.42 -17.72
C PHE A 167 6.22 17.52 -17.50
N ASN A 168 5.89 18.47 -16.64
CA ASN A 168 6.80 19.48 -16.13
C ASN A 168 6.72 19.53 -14.59
N LEU A 169 7.85 19.34 -13.91
CA LEU A 169 7.91 19.35 -12.44
C LEU A 169 8.36 20.71 -11.85
N GLU A 170 8.65 21.70 -12.68
CA GLU A 170 8.94 23.06 -12.20
C GLU A 170 7.74 23.63 -11.43
N GLU A 171 8.01 24.53 -10.48
CA GLU A 171 7.01 25.31 -9.72
C GLU A 171 6.23 24.53 -8.65
N GLN A 172 6.37 23.21 -8.57
CA GLN A 172 5.76 22.37 -7.53
C GLN A 172 6.82 21.69 -6.64
N THR A 173 6.38 21.13 -5.51
CA THR A 173 7.26 20.53 -4.47
C THR A 173 6.89 19.11 -4.09
N GLU A 174 5.94 18.50 -4.78
CA GLU A 174 5.37 17.20 -4.44
C GLU A 174 6.15 16.03 -5.04
N PHE A 175 6.68 16.21 -6.25
CA PHE A 175 7.52 15.24 -6.95
C PHE A 175 8.93 15.79 -7.22
N ASP A 176 9.94 14.99 -6.90
CA ASP A 176 11.35 15.26 -7.22
C ASP A 176 11.73 14.75 -8.61
N ASP A 177 11.01 13.75 -9.12
CA ASP A 177 11.25 13.10 -10.40
C ASP A 177 9.91 12.54 -10.93
N ALA A 178 9.81 12.32 -12.23
CA ALA A 178 8.67 11.65 -12.84
C ALA A 178 9.13 10.96 -14.13
N LYS A 179 8.47 9.86 -14.50
CA LYS A 179 8.72 9.21 -15.79
C LYS A 179 7.65 8.20 -16.14
N TRP A 180 7.64 7.88 -17.43
CA TRP A 180 6.91 6.76 -17.99
C TRP A 180 7.63 5.44 -17.72
N TYR A 181 6.94 4.51 -17.06
CA TYR A 181 7.44 3.18 -16.72
C TYR A 181 6.68 2.12 -17.50
N SER A 182 7.38 1.25 -18.23
CA SER A 182 6.72 0.04 -18.75
C SER A 182 6.31 -0.86 -17.59
N ILE A 183 5.11 -1.44 -17.68
CA ILE A 183 4.55 -2.32 -16.63
C ILE A 183 5.52 -3.45 -16.29
N ASN A 184 6.13 -4.07 -17.32
CA ASN A 184 7.11 -5.14 -17.15
C ASN A 184 8.34 -4.70 -16.36
N LYS A 185 8.90 -3.52 -16.67
CA LYS A 185 10.05 -2.97 -15.94
C LYS A 185 9.68 -2.64 -14.50
N LEU A 186 8.52 -2.03 -14.29
CA LEU A 186 8.02 -1.65 -12.97
C LEU A 186 7.85 -2.86 -12.06
N LEU A 187 7.24 -3.94 -12.56
CA LEU A 187 7.09 -5.20 -11.81
C LEU A 187 8.45 -5.89 -11.59
N SER A 188 9.38 -5.79 -12.53
CA SER A 188 10.75 -6.31 -12.37
C SER A 188 11.50 -5.58 -11.24
N ASP A 189 11.43 -4.25 -11.22
CA ASP A 189 12.06 -3.41 -10.20
C ASP A 189 11.42 -3.64 -8.83
N TRP A 190 10.09 -3.76 -8.77
CA TRP A 190 9.38 -4.12 -7.54
C TRP A 190 9.88 -5.47 -7.01
N ASN A 191 9.98 -6.47 -7.89
CA ASN A 191 10.44 -7.80 -7.51
C ASN A 191 11.88 -7.83 -6.97
N LYS A 192 12.72 -6.87 -7.39
CA LYS A 192 14.12 -6.71 -6.95
C LYS A 192 14.27 -5.79 -5.73
N HIS A 193 13.18 -5.16 -5.27
CA HIS A 193 13.18 -4.13 -4.23
C HIS A 193 13.89 -2.82 -4.66
N ASP A 194 13.93 -2.53 -5.96
CA ASP A 194 14.57 -1.32 -6.51
C ASP A 194 13.59 -0.12 -6.60
N ILE A 195 12.32 -0.33 -6.25
CA ILE A 195 11.27 0.70 -6.26
C ILE A 195 10.29 0.51 -5.11
N ASN A 196 9.89 1.62 -4.50
CA ASN A 196 8.85 1.68 -3.48
C ASN A 196 7.56 2.21 -4.11
N LEU A 197 6.50 1.42 -4.01
CA LEU A 197 5.15 1.79 -4.46
C LEU A 197 4.19 1.73 -3.27
N PRO A 198 3.22 2.65 -3.17
CA PRO A 198 2.15 2.51 -2.19
C PRO A 198 1.43 1.18 -2.42
N PRO A 199 1.06 0.43 -1.37
CA PRO A 199 0.38 -0.86 -1.51
C PRO A 199 -0.80 -0.89 -2.49
N PRO A 200 -1.75 0.10 -2.49
CA PRO A 200 -2.87 0.08 -3.44
C PRO A 200 -2.44 0.30 -4.90
N LEU A 201 -1.30 0.97 -5.12
CA LEU A 201 -0.77 1.19 -6.47
C LEU A 201 -0.20 -0.09 -7.06
N PHE A 202 0.56 -0.83 -6.25
CA PHE A 202 1.14 -2.09 -6.69
C PHE A 202 0.04 -3.10 -7.06
N THR A 203 -1.02 -3.24 -6.24
CA THR A 203 -2.10 -4.18 -6.54
C THR A 203 -2.84 -3.81 -7.83
N LEU A 204 -3.12 -2.52 -8.05
CA LEU A 204 -3.70 -2.04 -9.31
C LEU A 204 -2.84 -2.39 -10.54
N ILE A 205 -1.53 -2.17 -10.47
CA ILE A 205 -0.60 -2.44 -11.58
C ILE A 205 -0.43 -3.94 -11.81
N ARG A 206 -0.33 -4.72 -10.72
CA ARG A 206 -0.29 -6.20 -10.76
C ARG A 206 -1.54 -6.75 -11.43
N ASP A 207 -2.71 -6.32 -10.99
CA ASP A 207 -3.99 -6.81 -11.50
C ASP A 207 -4.17 -6.42 -12.97
N LEU A 208 -3.79 -5.20 -13.36
CA LEU A 208 -3.76 -4.78 -14.76
C LEU A 208 -2.86 -5.69 -15.59
N ASN A 209 -1.63 -5.95 -15.14
CA ASN A 209 -0.71 -6.84 -15.84
C ASN A 209 -1.28 -8.25 -16.00
N LEU A 210 -1.88 -8.81 -14.95
CA LEU A 210 -2.49 -10.14 -15.00
C LEU A 210 -3.61 -10.24 -16.04
N LEU A 211 -4.45 -9.19 -16.16
CA LEU A 211 -5.51 -9.13 -17.16
C LEU A 211 -4.92 -9.02 -18.58
N LEU A 212 -3.88 -8.21 -18.77
CA LEU A 212 -3.19 -8.07 -20.06
C LEU A 212 -2.50 -9.38 -20.48
N GLU A 213 -1.87 -10.10 -19.54
CA GLU A 213 -1.24 -11.41 -19.79
C GLU A 213 -2.26 -12.49 -20.17
N GLN A 214 -3.52 -12.35 -19.74
CA GLN A 214 -4.64 -13.20 -20.18
C GLN A 214 -5.12 -12.89 -21.61
N GLY A 215 -4.52 -11.89 -22.27
CA GLY A 215 -4.83 -11.50 -23.64
C GLY A 215 -5.94 -10.45 -23.76
N LEU A 216 -6.42 -9.88 -22.65
CA LEU A 216 -7.39 -8.78 -22.70
C LEU A 216 -6.74 -7.53 -23.30
N LYS A 217 -7.51 -6.79 -24.09
CA LYS A 217 -7.09 -5.46 -24.54
C LYS A 217 -7.11 -4.48 -23.37
N LEU A 218 -6.29 -3.43 -23.43
CA LEU A 218 -6.19 -2.42 -22.35
C LEU A 218 -7.56 -1.88 -21.93
N GLU A 219 -8.42 -1.49 -22.86
CA GLU A 219 -9.76 -0.97 -22.55
C GLU A 219 -10.61 -1.96 -21.74
N GLU A 220 -10.53 -3.25 -22.09
CA GLU A 220 -11.26 -4.32 -21.41
C GLU A 220 -10.64 -4.61 -20.03
N ALA A 221 -9.31 -4.66 -19.93
CA ALA A 221 -8.61 -4.84 -18.67
C ALA A 221 -8.96 -3.71 -17.67
N ILE A 222 -8.99 -2.45 -18.12
CA ILE A 222 -9.38 -1.29 -17.30
C ILE A 222 -10.83 -1.41 -16.81
N LYS A 223 -11.77 -1.84 -17.66
CA LYS A 223 -13.15 -2.10 -17.23
C LYS A 223 -13.22 -3.19 -16.15
N ASN A 224 -12.39 -4.23 -16.26
CA ASN A 224 -12.34 -5.32 -15.29
C ASN A 224 -11.74 -4.91 -13.94
N LEU A 225 -10.84 -3.92 -13.90
CA LEU A 225 -10.31 -3.42 -12.63
C LEU A 225 -11.40 -2.84 -11.72
N ASN A 226 -12.45 -2.27 -12.33
CA ASN A 226 -13.62 -1.70 -11.66
C ASN A 226 -14.65 -2.75 -11.25
N SER A 227 -14.71 -3.91 -11.92
CA SER A 227 -15.85 -4.84 -11.80
C SER A 227 -15.84 -5.73 -10.57
N GLU A 228 -14.74 -5.83 -9.83
CA GLU A 228 -14.70 -6.49 -8.52
C GLU A 228 -13.69 -5.77 -7.64
N SER A 229 -14.14 -5.19 -6.52
CA SER A 229 -13.24 -4.88 -5.41
C SER A 229 -13.28 -6.06 -4.46
N PRO A 230 -12.36 -7.03 -4.58
CA PRO A 230 -12.26 -8.06 -3.56
C PRO A 230 -12.06 -7.39 -2.19
N ASP A 231 -12.56 -8.03 -1.14
CA ASP A 231 -12.23 -7.65 0.24
C ASP A 231 -10.71 -7.81 0.43
N GLU A 232 -9.94 -6.79 0.08
CA GLU A 232 -8.48 -6.81 0.25
C GLU A 232 -8.16 -6.51 1.70
N ARG A 233 -8.06 -7.56 2.52
CA ARG A 233 -7.42 -7.46 3.85
C ARG A 233 -5.89 -7.45 3.74
N GLU A 234 -5.35 -7.83 2.59
CA GLU A 234 -3.91 -7.91 2.35
C GLU A 234 -3.29 -6.55 2.00
N ILE A 235 -2.14 -6.28 2.59
CA ILE A 235 -1.32 -5.10 2.32
C ILE A 235 0.02 -5.58 1.78
N ASN A 236 0.26 -5.33 0.49
CA ASN A 236 1.50 -5.71 -0.18
C ASN A 236 2.55 -4.61 0.04
N PHE A 237 3.41 -4.76 1.05
CA PHE A 237 4.42 -3.76 1.39
C PHE A 237 5.64 -3.81 0.48
N SER A 238 6.03 -5.01 0.06
CA SER A 238 7.13 -5.24 -0.86
C SER A 238 6.97 -6.60 -1.51
N ALA A 239 7.82 -6.91 -2.48
CA ALA A 239 7.73 -8.16 -3.19
C ALA A 239 8.02 -9.36 -2.28
N GLY A 240 7.01 -10.19 -2.04
CA GLY A 240 7.08 -11.31 -1.08
C GLY A 240 6.92 -10.91 0.38
N VAL A 241 6.34 -9.74 0.65
CA VAL A 241 5.95 -9.28 1.99
C VAL A 241 4.49 -8.85 1.96
N ILE A 242 3.61 -9.71 2.45
CA ILE A 242 2.18 -9.44 2.55
C ILE A 242 1.81 -9.33 4.03
N CYS A 243 1.17 -8.23 4.42
CA CYS A 243 0.63 -8.05 5.76
C CYS A 243 -0.88 -8.27 5.76
N ILE A 244 -1.38 -8.97 6.77
CA ILE A 244 -2.78 -9.26 7.04
C ILE A 244 -3.06 -8.73 8.44
N PRO A 245 -3.75 -7.60 8.58
CA PRO A 245 -4.18 -7.12 9.89
C PRO A 245 -5.25 -8.06 10.46
N VAL A 246 -4.88 -8.84 11.47
CA VAL A 246 -5.74 -9.82 12.13
C VAL A 246 -6.34 -9.20 13.38
N LYS A 247 -7.66 -9.34 13.61
CA LYS A 247 -8.31 -8.76 14.79
C LYS A 247 -7.86 -9.50 16.05
N THR A 248 -7.38 -8.76 17.04
CA THR A 248 -6.84 -9.30 18.29
C THR A 248 -7.26 -8.46 19.50
N ALA A 249 -7.20 -9.07 20.69
CA ALA A 249 -7.41 -8.38 21.96
C ALA A 249 -6.10 -7.69 22.42
N THR A 250 -5.63 -6.74 21.61
CA THR A 250 -4.44 -5.94 21.89
C THR A 250 -4.83 -4.62 22.59
N LEU A 251 -3.86 -3.90 23.15
CA LEU A 251 -4.13 -2.64 23.86
C LEU A 251 -4.56 -1.50 22.90
N PRO A 252 -5.54 -0.66 23.29
CA PRO A 252 -5.87 0.54 22.54
C PRO A 252 -4.65 1.44 22.34
N PRO A 253 -4.50 2.12 21.19
CA PRO A 253 -5.46 2.28 20.08
C PRO A 253 -5.50 1.11 19.08
N ALA A 254 -4.62 0.12 19.22
CA ALA A 254 -4.57 -0.99 18.29
C ALA A 254 -5.81 -1.88 18.46
N SER A 255 -6.29 -2.42 17.33
CA SER A 255 -7.43 -3.36 17.29
C SER A 255 -7.07 -4.62 16.48
N THR A 256 -5.84 -4.68 16.00
CA THR A 256 -5.32 -5.74 15.13
C THR A 256 -3.85 -5.96 15.41
N THR A 257 -3.40 -7.20 15.26
CA THR A 257 -1.98 -7.57 15.13
C THR A 257 -1.64 -7.76 13.66
N ASN A 258 -0.47 -7.31 13.25
CA ASN A 258 0.01 -7.51 11.88
C ASN A 258 0.57 -8.93 11.72
N CYS A 259 -0.18 -9.80 11.04
CA CYS A 259 0.31 -11.09 10.59
C CYS A 259 1.00 -10.92 9.23
N TYR A 260 2.24 -11.37 9.09
CA TYR A 260 2.96 -11.29 7.81
C TYR A 260 3.09 -12.66 7.16
N LEU A 261 2.85 -12.72 5.85
CA LEU A 261 3.20 -13.85 5.01
C LEU A 261 4.40 -13.46 4.15
N LEU A 262 5.54 -14.08 4.44
CA LEU A 262 6.80 -13.86 3.75
C LEU A 262 7.06 -14.96 2.74
N GLY A 263 7.70 -14.62 1.63
CA GLY A 263 8.07 -15.57 0.58
C GLY A 263 7.42 -15.26 -0.77
N ARG A 264 7.71 -16.07 -1.78
CA ARG A 264 7.27 -15.82 -3.16
C ARG A 264 6.22 -16.85 -3.59
N LYS A 265 5.31 -16.43 -4.47
CA LYS A 265 4.31 -17.32 -5.10
C LYS A 265 4.98 -18.56 -5.68
N GLY A 266 4.51 -19.76 -5.31
CA GLY A 266 5.08 -21.05 -5.73
C GLY A 266 6.34 -21.49 -5.00
N GLY A 267 6.74 -20.77 -3.94
CA GLY A 267 7.93 -21.07 -3.13
C GLY A 267 7.62 -21.45 -1.69
N GLU A 268 8.65 -21.46 -0.86
CA GLU A 268 8.52 -21.55 0.59
C GLU A 268 7.94 -20.24 1.15
N LEU A 269 7.05 -20.38 2.13
CA LEU A 269 6.36 -19.31 2.81
C LEU A 269 6.61 -19.38 4.32
N LEU A 270 6.70 -18.22 4.95
CA LEU A 270 6.83 -18.09 6.41
C LEU A 270 5.71 -17.20 6.93
N LEU A 271 4.91 -17.71 7.86
CA LEU A 271 3.88 -16.91 8.52
C LEU A 271 4.47 -16.34 9.81
N VAL A 272 4.54 -15.02 9.92
CA VAL A 272 5.08 -14.30 11.09
C VAL A 272 3.92 -13.69 11.85
N ASP A 273 3.90 -13.92 13.17
CA ASP A 273 2.85 -13.50 14.09
C ASP A 273 1.43 -13.80 13.57
N PRO A 274 1.07 -15.09 13.41
CA PRO A 274 -0.20 -15.49 12.80
C PRO A 274 -1.44 -14.86 13.45
N ALA A 275 -1.40 -14.67 14.78
CA ALA A 275 -2.36 -13.95 15.62
C ALA A 275 -3.84 -14.38 15.57
N ALA A 276 -4.24 -15.23 14.61
CA ALA A 276 -5.63 -15.56 14.32
C ALA A 276 -6.19 -16.60 15.28
N HIS A 277 -7.26 -16.22 16.00
CA HIS A 277 -8.00 -17.11 16.90
C HIS A 277 -9.35 -17.55 16.32
N ASN A 278 -9.97 -16.73 15.47
CA ASN A 278 -11.28 -17.03 14.89
C ASN A 278 -11.14 -17.77 13.54
N GLN A 279 -12.17 -18.52 13.18
CA GLN A 279 -12.16 -19.34 11.96
C GLN A 279 -12.08 -18.50 10.68
N ASP A 280 -12.67 -17.30 10.67
CA ASP A 280 -12.71 -16.45 9.48
C ASP A 280 -11.33 -15.93 9.10
N ASP A 281 -10.55 -15.46 10.08
CA ASP A 281 -9.18 -14.99 9.88
C ASP A 281 -8.25 -16.14 9.50
N ILE A 282 -8.42 -17.33 10.11
CA ILE A 282 -7.68 -18.53 9.72
C ILE A 282 -8.01 -18.92 8.27
N ASN A 283 -9.29 -18.96 7.89
CA ASN A 283 -9.71 -19.26 6.53
C ASN A 283 -9.12 -18.26 5.53
N TRP A 284 -9.10 -16.97 5.90
CA TRP A 284 -8.51 -15.93 5.07
C TRP A 284 -7.02 -16.16 4.81
N ILE A 285 -6.24 -16.37 5.87
CA ILE A 285 -4.81 -16.66 5.79
C ILE A 285 -4.57 -17.91 4.92
N MET A 286 -5.31 -18.99 5.15
CA MET A 286 -5.13 -20.24 4.41
C MET A 286 -5.53 -20.12 2.94
N ASN A 287 -6.57 -19.35 2.62
CA ASN A 287 -6.95 -19.06 1.24
C ASN A 287 -5.87 -18.27 0.50
N LEU A 288 -5.22 -17.32 1.17
CA LEU A 288 -4.08 -16.59 0.63
C LEU A 288 -2.87 -17.49 0.42
N VAL A 289 -2.51 -18.33 1.40
CA VAL A 289 -1.44 -19.33 1.25
C VAL A 289 -1.70 -20.22 0.03
N LYS A 290 -2.93 -20.68 -0.14
CA LYS A 290 -3.35 -21.50 -1.28
C LYS A 290 -3.28 -20.74 -2.61
N SER A 291 -3.70 -19.48 -2.66
CA SER A 291 -3.66 -18.67 -3.89
C SER A 291 -2.23 -18.37 -4.35
N LEU A 292 -1.30 -18.31 -3.40
CA LEU A 292 0.13 -18.22 -3.67
C LEU A 292 0.74 -19.55 -4.10
N GLY A 293 0.04 -20.68 -3.92
CA GLY A 293 0.56 -22.01 -4.27
C GLY A 293 1.89 -22.34 -3.58
N GLY A 294 2.15 -21.74 -2.43
CA GLY A 294 3.41 -21.89 -1.69
C GLY A 294 3.28 -22.87 -0.52
N ASN A 295 4.41 -23.34 -0.02
CA ASN A 295 4.51 -24.26 1.11
C ASN A 295 4.90 -23.50 2.38
N VAL A 296 4.06 -23.50 3.41
CA VAL A 296 4.38 -22.85 4.68
C VAL A 296 5.37 -23.71 5.46
N VAL A 297 6.61 -23.25 5.57
CA VAL A 297 7.69 -23.99 6.24
C VAL A 297 7.78 -23.70 7.74
N GLY A 298 7.20 -22.58 8.18
CA GLY A 298 7.27 -22.15 9.56
C GLY A 298 6.15 -21.18 9.96
N LEU A 299 5.93 -21.13 11.27
CA LEU A 299 5.11 -20.17 11.99
C LEU A 299 6.05 -19.41 12.94
N LEU A 300 6.54 -18.26 12.54
CA LEU A 300 7.47 -17.46 13.34
C LEU A 300 6.72 -16.60 14.35
N LEU A 301 7.15 -16.64 15.60
CA LEU A 301 6.69 -15.74 16.65
C LEU A 301 7.78 -14.72 16.94
N THR A 302 7.48 -13.44 16.75
CA THR A 302 8.42 -12.36 17.09
C THR A 302 8.67 -12.33 18.59
N HIS A 303 7.65 -12.63 19.40
CA HIS A 303 7.76 -12.71 20.85
C HIS A 303 6.59 -13.48 21.49
N ARG A 304 6.56 -13.50 22.83
CA ARG A 304 5.69 -14.37 23.64
C ARG A 304 4.25 -13.88 23.86
N HIS A 305 3.90 -12.65 23.49
CA HIS A 305 2.58 -12.11 23.87
C HIS A 305 1.44 -12.78 23.11
N SER A 306 0.29 -12.89 23.79
CA SER A 306 -0.85 -13.67 23.33
C SER A 306 -1.47 -13.20 22.04
N ASP A 307 -1.34 -11.91 21.73
CA ASP A 307 -1.87 -11.31 20.52
C ASP A 307 -1.05 -11.61 19.26
N HIS A 308 0.07 -12.34 19.35
CA HIS A 308 0.93 -12.66 18.20
C HIS A 308 0.82 -14.10 17.71
N TYR A 309 0.52 -15.07 18.57
CA TYR A 309 0.59 -16.48 18.17
C TYR A 309 -0.73 -17.12 17.72
N GLY A 310 -1.90 -16.62 18.14
CA GLY A 310 -3.20 -17.14 17.67
C GLY A 310 -3.49 -18.60 18.08
N ASP A 311 -4.30 -19.32 17.30
CA ASP A 311 -4.51 -20.77 17.43
C ASP A 311 -3.40 -21.56 16.73
N LEU A 312 -2.21 -21.59 17.36
CA LEU A 312 -1.03 -22.26 16.82
C LEU A 312 -1.26 -23.74 16.51
N LYS A 313 -2.04 -24.45 17.34
CA LYS A 313 -2.29 -25.87 17.15
C LYS A 313 -2.96 -26.11 15.80
N LYS A 314 -4.05 -25.36 15.55
CA LYS A 314 -4.80 -25.46 14.30
C LYS A 314 -3.98 -25.00 13.09
N LEU A 315 -3.20 -23.93 13.24
CA LEU A 315 -2.32 -23.45 12.16
C LEU A 315 -1.23 -24.47 11.84
N LYS A 316 -0.62 -25.12 12.84
CA LYS A 316 0.31 -26.25 12.63
C LYS A 316 -0.38 -27.39 11.87
N GLU A 317 -1.59 -27.77 12.27
CA GLU A 317 -2.36 -28.84 11.60
C GLU A 317 -2.69 -28.51 10.13
N LEU A 318 -3.06 -27.25 9.84
CA LEU A 318 -3.44 -26.81 8.50
C LEU A 318 -2.24 -26.58 7.56
N THR A 319 -1.09 -26.22 8.10
CA THR A 319 0.10 -25.82 7.31
C THR A 319 1.19 -26.88 7.28
N GLY A 320 1.30 -27.72 8.31
CA GLY A 320 2.46 -28.58 8.56
C GLY A 320 3.72 -27.82 9.02
N GLY A 321 3.64 -26.49 9.20
CA GLY A 321 4.77 -25.66 9.59
C GLY A 321 5.19 -25.84 11.04
N LYS A 322 6.50 -25.74 11.31
CA LYS A 322 7.04 -25.74 12.67
C LYS A 322 6.98 -24.34 13.29
N VAL A 323 6.84 -24.24 14.60
CA VAL A 323 6.98 -22.93 15.27
C VAL A 323 8.45 -22.54 15.29
N TRP A 324 8.75 -21.30 14.88
CA TRP A 324 10.09 -20.71 14.94
C TRP A 324 10.05 -19.53 15.90
N CYS A 325 10.97 -19.45 16.86
CA CYS A 325 10.99 -18.36 17.82
C CYS A 325 12.34 -18.29 18.54
N SER A 326 12.52 -17.28 19.39
CA SER A 326 13.68 -17.21 20.28
C SER A 326 13.58 -18.25 21.39
N ARG A 327 14.73 -18.58 21.99
CA ARG A 327 14.82 -19.46 23.16
C ARG A 327 13.89 -19.03 24.29
N HIS A 328 13.94 -17.76 24.66
CA HIS A 328 13.08 -17.18 25.70
C HIS A 328 11.58 -17.36 25.40
N THR A 329 11.17 -17.16 24.15
CA THR A 329 9.77 -17.33 23.74
C THR A 329 9.34 -18.80 23.80
N SER A 330 10.19 -19.72 23.32
CA SER A 330 9.94 -21.17 23.41
C SER A 330 9.82 -21.65 24.86
N GLU A 331 10.74 -21.23 25.74
CA GLU A 331 10.74 -21.59 27.16
C GLU A 331 9.50 -21.04 27.88
N TYR A 332 9.16 -19.77 27.65
CA TYR A 332 7.99 -19.14 28.27
C TYR A 332 6.67 -19.82 27.86
N LEU A 333 6.52 -20.11 26.57
CA LEU A 333 5.31 -20.74 26.03
C LEU A 333 5.32 -22.28 26.14
N ASN A 334 6.39 -22.87 26.70
CA ASN A 334 6.59 -24.32 26.80
C ASN A 334 6.48 -25.06 25.46
N ILE A 335 7.02 -24.48 24.38
CA ILE A 335 7.00 -25.05 23.02
C ILE A 335 8.29 -25.85 22.79
N ASN A 336 8.28 -27.11 23.19
CA ASN A 336 9.47 -27.98 23.16
C ASN A 336 9.94 -28.39 21.76
N ASP A 337 9.07 -28.28 20.75
CA ASP A 337 9.35 -28.66 19.35
C ASP A 337 9.68 -27.47 18.45
N ALA A 338 9.91 -26.28 19.04
CA ALA A 338 10.24 -25.08 18.29
C ALA A 338 11.63 -25.16 17.63
N LEU A 339 11.75 -24.57 16.43
CA LEU A 339 13.04 -24.22 15.87
C LEU A 339 13.49 -22.93 16.56
N ILE A 340 14.60 -23.00 17.30
CA ILE A 340 15.16 -21.84 17.98
C ILE A 340 15.99 -21.03 17.00
N LEU A 341 15.65 -19.75 16.88
CA LEU A 341 16.39 -18.78 16.08
C LEU A 341 17.36 -18.00 16.97
N ASP A 342 18.61 -17.92 16.54
CA ASP A 342 19.66 -17.16 17.22
C ASP A 342 19.92 -15.81 16.53
N ASP A 343 20.59 -14.90 17.23
CA ASP A 343 20.92 -13.57 16.70
C ASP A 343 21.88 -13.67 15.50
N ASN A 344 21.63 -12.86 14.47
CA ASN A 344 22.32 -12.85 13.18
C ASN A 344 22.19 -14.15 12.36
N GLU A 345 21.26 -15.04 12.72
CA GLU A 345 20.91 -16.17 11.86
C GLU A 345 20.21 -15.70 10.57
N LYS A 346 20.39 -16.45 9.49
CA LYS A 346 19.71 -16.19 8.20
C LYS A 346 18.59 -17.18 7.95
N ILE A 347 17.38 -16.65 7.80
CA ILE A 347 16.25 -17.39 7.25
C ILE A 347 16.30 -17.29 5.72
N VAL A 348 16.33 -18.43 5.05
CA VAL A 348 16.30 -18.52 3.58
C VAL A 348 15.01 -19.20 3.15
N LEU A 349 14.16 -18.48 2.42
CA LEU A 349 12.94 -19.01 1.81
C LEU A 349 13.21 -19.30 0.33
N LYS A 350 13.14 -20.58 -0.04
CA LYS A 350 13.49 -21.06 -1.38
C LYS A 350 12.36 -20.76 -2.37
N HIS A 351 12.75 -20.30 -3.56
CA HIS A 351 11.88 -20.23 -4.72
C HIS A 351 12.71 -20.38 -6.01
N SER A 352 12.09 -20.85 -7.09
CA SER A 352 12.79 -21.26 -8.32
C SER A 352 13.53 -20.13 -9.05
N LYS A 353 13.08 -18.88 -8.89
CA LYS A 353 13.65 -17.70 -9.57
C LYS A 353 14.20 -16.63 -8.64
N PHE A 354 13.82 -16.69 -7.36
CA PHE A 354 14.08 -15.65 -6.38
C PHE A 354 14.44 -16.35 -5.08
N THR A 355 15.50 -15.93 -4.41
CA THR A 355 15.76 -16.37 -3.04
C THR A 355 15.45 -15.18 -2.14
N THR A 356 14.61 -15.41 -1.12
CA THR A 356 14.32 -14.39 -0.11
C THR A 356 15.11 -14.72 1.15
N GLU A 357 15.90 -13.76 1.62
CA GLU A 357 16.72 -13.91 2.83
C GLU A 357 16.31 -12.88 3.87
N TRP A 358 16.25 -13.30 5.12
CA TRP A 358 15.98 -12.45 6.28
C TRP A 358 17.04 -12.67 7.35
N ASP A 359 17.66 -11.59 7.80
CA ASP A 359 18.51 -11.58 8.98
C ASP A 359 17.61 -11.54 10.23
N VAL A 360 17.82 -12.50 11.12
CA VAL A 360 17.20 -12.55 12.45
C VAL A 360 17.99 -11.64 13.36
N LEU A 361 17.30 -10.69 13.99
CA LEU A 361 17.87 -9.79 14.99
C LEU A 361 17.17 -10.06 16.32
N ILE A 362 17.89 -10.53 17.33
CA ILE A 362 17.37 -10.63 18.69
C ILE A 362 17.48 -9.23 19.31
N THR A 363 16.33 -8.63 19.59
CA THR A 363 16.21 -7.24 20.02
C THR A 363 15.50 -7.16 21.38
N PRO A 364 16.18 -7.46 22.50
CA PRO A 364 15.59 -7.31 23.82
C PRO A 364 15.06 -5.89 24.04
N GLY A 365 13.89 -5.77 24.68
CA GLY A 365 13.20 -4.50 24.87
C GLY A 365 11.76 -4.75 25.24
N HIS A 366 10.85 -4.68 24.27
CA HIS A 366 9.44 -4.99 24.50
C HIS A 366 9.22 -6.38 25.14
N CYS A 367 10.05 -7.36 24.77
CA CYS A 367 10.16 -8.67 25.40
C CYS A 367 11.64 -9.08 25.38
N PRO A 368 12.19 -9.75 26.42
CA PRO A 368 13.60 -10.16 26.44
C PRO A 368 14.04 -10.98 25.21
N GLY A 369 13.15 -11.83 24.71
CA GLY A 369 13.38 -12.66 23.52
C GLY A 369 12.82 -12.11 22.21
N HIS A 370 12.56 -10.81 22.08
CA HIS A 370 11.92 -10.27 20.87
C HIS A 370 12.81 -10.43 19.63
N ILE A 371 12.21 -10.78 18.49
CA ILE A 371 12.85 -10.91 17.18
C ILE A 371 12.38 -9.81 16.24
N CYS A 372 13.32 -9.12 15.60
CA CYS A 372 13.07 -8.39 14.35
C CYS A 372 13.62 -9.18 13.15
N LEU A 373 12.99 -9.02 11.98
CA LEU A 373 13.47 -9.59 10.72
C LEU A 373 13.86 -8.48 9.76
N PHE A 374 15.10 -8.50 9.28
CA PHE A 374 15.61 -7.49 8.35
C PHE A 374 15.95 -8.10 6.99
N SER A 375 15.57 -7.41 5.91
CA SER A 375 15.95 -7.78 4.54
C SER A 375 15.97 -6.56 3.62
N LYS A 376 16.29 -6.77 2.34
CA LYS A 376 16.12 -5.74 1.30
C LYS A 376 14.68 -5.23 1.17
N ALA A 377 13.70 -6.03 1.57
CA ALA A 377 12.29 -5.65 1.54
C ALA A 377 11.92 -4.67 2.67
N GLY A 378 12.74 -4.58 3.72
CA GLY A 378 12.53 -3.72 4.88
C GLY A 378 12.73 -4.44 6.22
N LEU A 379 12.20 -3.84 7.28
CA LEU A 379 12.27 -4.35 8.65
C LEU A 379 10.86 -4.75 9.13
N ILE A 380 10.72 -5.99 9.58
CA ILE A 380 9.57 -6.42 10.39
C ILE A 380 9.99 -6.28 11.84
N ALA A 381 9.54 -5.20 12.47
CA ALA A 381 9.97 -4.83 13.80
C ALA A 381 9.12 -5.42 14.93
N GLY A 382 8.02 -6.13 14.63
CA GLY A 382 7.05 -6.54 15.65
C GLY A 382 6.62 -5.35 16.51
N ASP A 383 6.62 -5.55 17.83
CA ASP A 383 6.22 -4.52 18.81
C ASP A 383 7.42 -3.63 19.25
N MET A 384 8.59 -3.74 18.59
CA MET A 384 9.75 -2.87 18.85
C MET A 384 9.67 -1.50 18.16
N VAL A 385 8.75 -1.32 17.21
CA VAL A 385 8.48 -0.02 16.57
C VAL A 385 6.97 0.19 16.49
N ALA A 386 6.46 1.19 17.21
CA ALA A 386 5.06 1.58 17.12
C ALA A 386 4.86 2.54 15.94
N GLY A 387 4.03 2.14 14.96
CA GLY A 387 3.59 3.05 13.89
C GLY A 387 2.63 4.14 14.39
N TYR A 388 1.94 3.88 15.51
CA TYR A 388 1.09 4.82 16.25
C TYR A 388 1.02 4.37 17.71
N GLY A 389 1.05 5.31 18.66
CA GLY A 389 1.07 5.02 20.10
C GLY A 389 2.48 4.89 20.68
N THR A 390 2.61 4.20 21.81
CA THR A 390 3.85 4.07 22.58
C THR A 390 4.16 2.60 22.83
N ILE A 391 5.44 2.24 22.82
CA ILE A 391 5.91 0.90 23.19
C ILE A 391 6.10 0.87 24.70
N LEU A 392 5.56 -0.16 25.37
CA LEU A 392 5.88 -0.41 26.78
C LEU A 392 7.01 -1.44 26.85
N VAL A 393 8.00 -1.10 27.67
CA VAL A 393 9.12 -1.97 28.02
C VAL A 393 8.85 -2.43 29.45
N PRO A 394 8.53 -3.72 29.66
CA PRO A 394 8.34 -4.24 31.02
C PRO A 394 9.66 -4.17 31.80
N ASN A 395 9.59 -4.10 33.13
CA ASN A 395 10.78 -4.11 33.98
C ASN A 395 11.39 -5.52 34.14
N GLU A 396 11.09 -6.42 33.21
CA GLU A 396 11.65 -7.76 33.14
C GLU A 396 12.95 -7.63 32.34
N GLY A 397 14.06 -7.52 33.08
CA GLY A 397 15.38 -7.13 32.59
C GLY A 397 16.07 -8.08 31.63
#